data_AF-A0AAU6AZX0-F1
#
_entry.id   AF-A0AAU6AZX0-F1
#
_cell.length_a   1.000
_cell.length_b   1.000
_cell.length_c   1.000
_cell.angle_alpha   90.00
_cell.angle_beta   90.00
_cell.angle_gamma   90.00
#
_symmetry.space_group_name_H-M   'P 1'
#
loop_
_entity.id
_entity.type
_entity.pdbx_description
1 polymer ?
#
loop_
_entity_poly.entity_id
_entity_poly.type
_entity_poly.pdbx_seq_one_letter_code
_entity_poly.pdbx_strand_id
1 'polypeptide(L)'
;MRPRRASAGVVAEIACDESGSEGENLIGANTDVFAHAGVRLTVAEAAGCVAELRERIRSPALEYKANHLLRGKNRAALAWLLGPSGPLPGNASVLLADKALFVAGKVVDLLVDEVPYPECLTRRPDARALALHREGARTHGAAGWTEFLRSFTDLLRTSPRHEGTSAAEFFAQAGRFGRARPHIEDLRAQLLANPKLVPPLDPLMPALVDTVAHWQPATIVHDEQQSLTPERLDLLLGPGRDLRFVDSRADPRVQVADFLAGVARRIAEDHLHGHADAELTGLLRPYVLPASVWAEDSA
;
A
#
# COMPACT_ATOMS: atom_id res chain seq x y z
N MET A 1 -32.32 -37.04 8.09
CA MET A 1 -32.39 -35.59 7.85
C MET A 1 -30.98 -35.13 7.49
N ARG A 2 -30.70 -34.90 6.20
CA ARG A 2 -29.35 -34.53 5.72
C ARG A 2 -29.09 -33.05 6.00
N PRO A 3 -27.88 -32.65 6.42
CA PRO A 3 -27.55 -31.24 6.57
C PRO A 3 -27.55 -30.58 5.18
N ARG A 4 -28.28 -29.47 5.08
CA ARG A 4 -28.30 -28.57 3.92
C ARG A 4 -26.87 -28.09 3.68
N ARG A 5 -26.29 -28.42 2.52
CA ARG A 5 -25.13 -27.70 1.99
C ARG A 5 -25.53 -26.23 1.87
N ALA A 6 -24.85 -25.35 2.57
CA ALA A 6 -24.87 -23.93 2.23
C ALA A 6 -24.40 -23.80 0.78
N SER A 7 -25.20 -23.13 -0.04
CA SER A 7 -24.79 -22.74 -1.39
C SER A 7 -23.50 -21.94 -1.27
N ALA A 8 -22.47 -22.33 -2.03
CA ALA A 8 -21.25 -21.55 -2.20
C ALA A 8 -21.63 -20.22 -2.86
N GLY A 9 -21.94 -19.22 -2.05
CA GLY A 9 -22.22 -17.86 -2.49
C GLY A 9 -20.93 -17.23 -2.98
N VAL A 10 -21.01 -16.57 -4.13
CA VAL A 10 -19.99 -15.64 -4.62
C VAL A 10 -19.53 -14.76 -3.46
N VAL A 11 -18.21 -14.60 -3.30
CA VAL A 11 -17.62 -13.75 -2.26
C VAL A 11 -18.21 -12.34 -2.40
N ALA A 12 -18.97 -11.92 -1.39
CA ALA A 12 -20.02 -10.93 -1.54
C ALA A 12 -19.49 -9.52 -1.83
N GLU A 13 -18.65 -8.95 -0.98
CA GLU A 13 -18.02 -7.63 -1.20
C GLU A 13 -16.73 -7.60 -0.37
N ILE A 14 -15.75 -6.80 -0.77
CA ILE A 14 -14.63 -6.40 0.12
C ILE A 14 -14.67 -4.89 0.34
N ALA A 15 -14.36 -4.45 1.55
CA ALA A 15 -14.15 -3.04 1.85
C ALA A 15 -12.66 -2.78 2.05
N CYS A 16 -12.13 -1.72 1.44
CA CYS A 16 -10.72 -1.41 1.43
C CYS A 16 -10.45 0.03 1.87
N ASP A 17 -9.26 0.24 2.39
CA ASP A 17 -8.67 1.56 2.66
C ASP A 17 -7.14 1.42 2.71
N GLU A 18 -6.44 2.55 2.65
CA GLU A 18 -4.99 2.62 2.69
C GLU A 18 -4.45 3.61 3.73
N SER A 19 -3.19 3.42 4.09
CA SER A 19 -2.46 4.32 4.96
C SER A 19 -1.06 4.57 4.40
N GLY A 20 -0.55 5.78 4.61
CA GLY A 20 0.76 6.18 4.09
C GLY A 20 0.76 6.50 2.59
N SER A 21 -0.42 6.71 1.99
CA SER A 21 -0.56 7.22 0.62
C SER A 21 -0.21 8.70 0.60
N GLU A 22 0.91 9.02 -0.06
CA GLU A 22 1.39 10.39 -0.28
C GLU A 22 1.55 10.65 -1.79
N GLY A 23 0.76 9.94 -2.59
CA GLY A 23 0.87 9.89 -4.04
C GLY A 23 2.26 9.41 -4.47
N GLU A 24 2.88 10.14 -5.39
CA GLU A 24 4.21 9.86 -5.91
C GLU A 24 5.35 10.32 -4.97
N ASN A 25 5.03 10.96 -3.83
CA ASN A 25 6.01 11.38 -2.84
C ASN A 25 6.35 10.22 -1.91
N LEU A 26 7.21 9.31 -2.38
CA LEU A 26 7.52 8.08 -1.66
C LEU A 26 8.72 8.20 -0.72
N ILE A 27 9.58 9.21 -0.88
CA ILE A 27 10.89 9.27 -0.20
C ILE A 27 11.06 10.62 0.50
N GLY A 28 11.28 10.60 1.82
CA GLY A 28 11.37 11.81 2.64
C GLY A 28 10.01 12.46 2.92
N ALA A 29 8.92 11.71 2.73
CA ALA A 29 7.58 12.07 3.14
C ALA A 29 7.35 11.73 4.64
N ASN A 30 6.12 11.77 5.13
CA ASN A 30 5.84 11.54 6.56
C ASN A 30 5.92 10.07 6.95
N THR A 31 5.83 9.16 5.99
CA THR A 31 5.74 7.72 6.24
C THR A 31 6.67 6.95 5.32
N ASP A 32 7.37 5.96 5.87
CA ASP A 32 8.30 5.08 5.11
C ASP A 32 7.61 3.81 4.59
N VAL A 33 6.41 3.54 5.11
CA VAL A 33 5.61 2.36 4.77
C VAL A 33 4.27 2.79 4.21
N PHE A 34 3.87 2.15 3.12
CA PHE A 34 2.50 2.15 2.62
C PHE A 34 1.79 0.87 3.05
N ALA A 35 0.50 0.96 3.39
CA ALA A 35 -0.34 -0.19 3.67
C ALA A 35 -1.68 -0.08 2.94
N HIS A 36 -2.14 -1.16 2.33
CA HIS A 36 -3.51 -1.30 1.82
C HIS A 36 -4.17 -2.46 2.55
N ALA A 37 -5.32 -2.20 3.17
CA ALA A 37 -6.09 -3.20 3.89
C ALA A 37 -7.38 -3.52 3.15
N GLY A 38 -7.75 -4.81 3.13
CA GLY A 38 -9.04 -5.29 2.65
C GLY A 38 -9.72 -6.13 3.72
N VAL A 39 -11.02 -5.88 3.95
CA VAL A 39 -11.84 -6.64 4.89
C VAL A 39 -13.08 -7.22 4.21
N ARG A 40 -13.36 -8.48 4.52
CA ARG A 40 -14.55 -9.22 4.07
C ARG A 40 -15.50 -9.40 5.25
N LEU A 41 -16.08 -8.28 5.68
CA LEU A 41 -17.10 -8.24 6.73
C LEU A 41 -18.41 -7.73 6.16
N THR A 42 -19.54 -8.24 6.66
CA THR A 42 -20.83 -7.60 6.45
C THR A 42 -20.88 -6.25 7.17
N VAL A 43 -21.82 -5.38 6.76
CA VAL A 43 -22.04 -4.08 7.43
C VAL A 43 -22.35 -4.27 8.92
N ALA A 44 -23.11 -5.31 9.29
CA ALA A 44 -23.47 -5.60 10.68
C ALA A 44 -22.27 -6.07 11.50
N GLU A 45 -21.43 -6.96 10.96
CA GLU A 45 -20.20 -7.42 11.63
C GLU A 45 -19.21 -6.27 11.84
N ALA A 46 -19.02 -5.44 10.81
CA ALA A 46 -18.16 -4.28 10.91
C ALA A 46 -18.69 -3.24 11.92
N ALA A 47 -20.00 -2.98 11.94
CA ALA A 47 -20.62 -2.11 12.94
C ALA A 47 -20.43 -2.65 14.37
N GLY A 48 -20.58 -3.96 14.57
CA GLY A 48 -20.30 -4.62 15.85
C GLY A 48 -18.83 -4.49 16.27
N CYS A 49 -17.89 -4.68 15.34
CA CYS A 49 -16.47 -4.45 15.57
C CYS A 49 -16.18 -3.02 16.02
N VAL A 50 -16.72 -2.02 15.32
CA VAL A 50 -16.54 -0.60 15.66
C VAL A 50 -17.13 -0.29 17.04
N ALA A 51 -18.32 -0.82 17.35
CA ALA A 51 -18.96 -0.62 18.65
C ALA A 51 -18.10 -1.20 19.79
N GLU A 52 -17.63 -2.44 19.65
CA GLU A 52 -16.77 -3.11 20.63
C GLU A 52 -15.44 -2.35 20.83
N LEU A 53 -14.82 -1.84 19.75
CA LEU A 53 -13.62 -0.99 19.85
C LEU A 53 -13.89 0.28 20.67
N ARG A 54 -15.03 0.93 20.44
CA ARG A 54 -15.42 2.14 21.20
C ARG A 54 -15.64 1.83 22.67
N GLU A 55 -16.28 0.71 22.99
CA GLU A 55 -16.49 0.26 24.38
C GLU A 55 -15.18 -0.07 25.11
N ARG A 56 -14.22 -0.67 24.40
CA ARG A 56 -12.89 -1.00 24.94
C ARG A 56 -12.04 0.25 25.18
N ILE A 57 -12.04 1.20 24.26
CA ILE A 57 -11.21 2.41 24.35
C ILE A 57 -11.80 3.46 25.29
N ARG A 58 -13.14 3.52 25.40
CA ARG A 58 -13.88 4.49 26.23
C ARG A 58 -13.45 5.94 25.99
N SER A 59 -13.18 6.31 24.73
CA SER A 59 -12.83 7.69 24.37
C SER A 59 -14.08 8.46 23.93
N PRO A 60 -14.21 9.75 24.33
CA PRO A 60 -15.31 10.61 23.91
C PRO A 60 -15.19 11.10 22.45
N ALA A 61 -14.15 10.67 21.72
CA ALA A 61 -13.93 11.07 20.34
C ALA A 61 -15.09 10.64 19.42
N LEU A 62 -15.59 11.58 18.62
CA LEU A 62 -16.62 11.32 17.61
C LEU A 62 -16.05 10.59 16.38
N GLU A 63 -14.76 10.81 16.09
CA GLU A 63 -14.01 10.14 15.03
C GLU A 63 -12.88 9.31 15.63
N TYR A 64 -12.93 8.00 15.39
CA TYR A 64 -11.84 7.10 15.68
C TYR A 64 -11.01 6.94 14.42
N LYS A 65 -9.68 7.08 14.55
CA LYS A 65 -8.68 6.75 13.53
C LYS A 65 -7.68 5.77 14.15
N ALA A 66 -6.87 5.11 13.33
CA ALA A 66 -5.82 4.19 13.79
C ALA A 66 -4.92 4.76 14.91
N ASN A 67 -4.60 6.06 14.88
CA ASN A 67 -3.80 6.73 15.92
C ASN A 67 -4.43 6.65 17.33
N HIS A 68 -5.75 6.47 17.46
CA HIS A 68 -6.38 6.21 18.74
C HIS A 68 -6.11 4.79 19.23
N LEU A 69 -6.18 3.79 18.34
CA LEU A 69 -5.90 2.39 18.67
C LEU A 69 -4.44 2.17 19.07
N LEU A 70 -3.52 2.89 18.43
CA LEU A 70 -2.08 2.77 18.65
C LEU A 70 -1.58 3.38 19.97
N ARG A 71 -2.43 4.09 20.73
CA ARG A 71 -2.04 4.60 22.06
C ARG A 71 -1.81 3.45 23.02
N GLY A 72 -0.71 3.45 23.77
CA GLY A 72 -0.34 2.35 24.68
C GLY A 72 -1.45 1.93 25.66
N LYS A 73 -2.27 2.87 26.16
CA LYS A 73 -3.42 2.57 27.02
C LYS A 73 -4.51 1.69 26.36
N ASN A 74 -4.53 1.61 25.04
CA ASN A 74 -5.48 0.85 24.23
C ASN A 74 -4.89 -0.45 23.70
N ARG A 75 -3.70 -0.87 24.17
CA ARG A 75 -3.01 -2.10 23.72
C ARG A 75 -3.93 -3.33 23.74
N ALA A 76 -4.73 -3.50 24.79
CA ALA A 76 -5.64 -4.65 24.90
C ALA A 76 -6.75 -4.63 23.82
N ALA A 77 -7.21 -3.45 23.39
CA ALA A 77 -8.18 -3.32 22.30
C ALA A 77 -7.53 -3.65 20.96
N LEU A 78 -6.29 -3.19 20.74
CA LEU A 78 -5.51 -3.51 19.54
C LEU A 78 -5.19 -5.01 19.45
N ALA A 79 -4.74 -5.63 20.54
CA ALA A 79 -4.47 -7.05 20.61
C ALA A 79 -5.74 -7.89 20.41
N TRP A 80 -6.90 -7.41 20.89
CA TRP A 80 -8.19 -8.04 20.58
C TRP A 80 -8.55 -7.93 19.10
N LEU A 81 -8.40 -6.75 18.49
CA LEU A 81 -8.75 -6.53 17.07
C LEU A 81 -7.98 -7.48 16.15
N LEU A 82 -6.67 -7.61 16.38
CA LEU A 82 -5.78 -8.48 15.59
C LEU A 82 -5.75 -9.93 16.07
N GLY A 83 -6.25 -10.20 17.27
CA GLY A 83 -6.13 -11.50 17.91
C GLY A 83 -7.13 -12.55 17.42
N PRO A 84 -6.95 -13.82 17.78
CA PRO A 84 -7.79 -14.94 17.34
C PRO A 84 -9.24 -14.86 17.82
N SER A 85 -9.52 -14.06 18.86
CA SER A 85 -10.87 -13.77 19.35
C SER A 85 -11.49 -12.50 18.78
N GLY A 86 -10.76 -11.78 17.93
CA GLY A 86 -11.22 -10.61 17.20
C GLY A 86 -12.02 -10.96 15.95
N PRO A 87 -12.53 -9.93 15.24
CA PRO A 87 -13.36 -10.13 14.04
C PRO A 87 -12.54 -10.35 12.75
N LEU A 88 -11.25 -10.01 12.76
CA LEU A 88 -10.39 -9.98 11.57
C LEU A 88 -9.84 -11.34 11.10
N PRO A 89 -9.54 -12.34 11.98
CA PRO A 89 -9.01 -13.63 11.53
C PRO A 89 -9.85 -14.27 10.41
N GLY A 90 -9.22 -14.51 9.25
CA GLY A 90 -9.86 -15.09 8.06
C GLY A 90 -10.76 -14.13 7.26
N ASN A 91 -10.92 -12.89 7.70
CA ASN A 91 -11.77 -11.87 7.09
C ASN A 91 -11.01 -10.58 6.75
N ALA A 92 -9.68 -10.58 6.86
CA ALA A 92 -8.86 -9.40 6.63
C ALA A 92 -7.53 -9.75 5.95
N SER A 93 -7.03 -8.83 5.14
CA SER A 93 -5.73 -8.90 4.49
C SER A 93 -5.07 -7.54 4.46
N VAL A 94 -3.74 -7.53 4.48
CA VAL A 94 -2.93 -6.31 4.35
C VAL A 94 -1.84 -6.55 3.31
N LEU A 95 -1.63 -5.58 2.44
CA LEU A 95 -0.39 -5.44 1.67
C LEU A 95 0.43 -4.31 2.26
N LEU A 96 1.68 -4.62 2.56
CA LEU A 96 2.66 -3.66 3.03
C LEU A 96 3.65 -3.36 1.91
N ALA A 97 4.10 -2.12 1.82
CA ALA A 97 5.22 -1.75 0.98
C ALA A 97 6.18 -0.86 1.76
N ASP A 98 7.40 -1.35 1.99
CA ASP A 98 8.58 -0.51 2.22
C ASP A 98 8.76 0.37 0.99
N LYS A 99 8.57 1.69 1.15
CA LYS A 99 8.60 2.63 0.03
C LYS A 99 9.99 2.71 -0.60
N ALA A 100 11.06 2.61 0.18
CA ALA A 100 12.42 2.63 -0.36
C ALA A 100 12.72 1.39 -1.20
N LEU A 101 12.28 0.21 -0.75
CA LEU A 101 12.37 -1.03 -1.52
C LEU A 101 11.47 -0.99 -2.77
N PHE A 102 10.26 -0.46 -2.66
CA PHE A 102 9.36 -0.29 -3.80
C PHE A 102 9.99 0.59 -4.89
N VAL A 103 10.56 1.74 -4.51
CA VAL A 103 11.28 2.63 -5.43
C VAL A 103 12.52 1.96 -6.01
N ALA A 104 13.29 1.20 -5.21
CA ALA A 104 14.43 0.43 -5.71
C ALA A 104 14.01 -0.61 -6.77
N GLY A 105 12.83 -1.22 -6.62
CA GLY A 105 12.21 -2.07 -7.65
C GLY A 105 11.98 -1.32 -8.95
N LYS A 106 11.39 -0.11 -8.86
CA LYS A 106 11.14 0.73 -10.04
C LYS A 106 12.42 1.26 -10.69
N VAL A 107 13.49 1.48 -9.92
CA VAL A 107 14.82 1.77 -10.47
C VAL A 107 15.32 0.60 -11.33
N VAL A 108 15.16 -0.65 -10.86
CA VAL A 108 15.53 -1.82 -11.67
C VAL A 108 14.64 -1.94 -12.90
N ASP A 109 13.32 -1.84 -12.74
CA ASP A 109 12.37 -1.97 -13.86
C ASP A 109 12.63 -0.92 -14.95
N LEU A 110 12.78 0.35 -14.57
CA LEU A 110 12.79 1.46 -15.53
C LEU A 110 14.19 1.88 -15.98
N LEU A 111 15.23 1.71 -15.15
CA LEU A 111 16.60 2.12 -15.51
C LEU A 111 17.52 0.95 -15.91
N VAL A 112 17.23 -0.27 -15.47
CA VAL A 112 18.06 -1.44 -15.78
C VAL A 112 17.44 -2.26 -16.89
N ASP A 113 16.17 -2.63 -16.71
CA ASP A 113 15.44 -3.52 -17.62
C ASP A 113 14.69 -2.75 -18.72
N GLU A 114 14.50 -1.43 -18.55
CA GLU A 114 13.78 -0.55 -19.48
C GLU A 114 12.37 -1.10 -19.81
N VAL A 115 11.70 -1.65 -18.79
CA VAL A 115 10.39 -2.30 -18.92
C VAL A 115 9.35 -1.28 -19.39
N PRO A 116 8.66 -1.55 -20.51
CA PRO A 116 7.70 -0.61 -21.07
C PRO A 116 6.46 -0.43 -20.17
N TYR A 117 5.79 0.71 -20.34
CA TYR A 117 4.45 0.91 -19.82
C TYR A 117 3.43 0.09 -20.64
N PRO A 118 2.39 -0.52 -20.03
CA PRO A 118 2.05 -0.55 -18.61
C PRO A 118 2.67 -1.73 -17.83
N GLU A 119 3.51 -2.56 -18.45
CA GLU A 119 4.08 -3.77 -17.83
C GLU A 119 4.85 -3.47 -16.54
N CYS A 120 5.50 -2.31 -16.48
CA CYS A 120 6.23 -1.86 -15.29
C CYS A 120 5.34 -1.61 -14.06
N LEU A 121 4.01 -1.45 -14.21
CA LEU A 121 3.12 -1.09 -13.09
C LEU A 121 3.02 -2.20 -12.05
N THR A 122 2.93 -3.46 -12.50
CA THR A 122 2.63 -4.61 -11.64
C THR A 122 3.86 -5.48 -11.36
N ARG A 123 5.05 -5.14 -11.86
CA ARG A 123 6.28 -5.84 -11.45
C ARG A 123 6.56 -5.66 -9.97
N ARG A 124 7.08 -6.72 -9.35
CA ARG A 124 7.48 -6.78 -7.94
C ARG A 124 9.01 -6.73 -7.86
N PRO A 125 9.58 -6.13 -6.79
CA PRO A 125 11.02 -6.12 -6.57
C PRO A 125 11.61 -7.54 -6.61
N ASP A 126 12.62 -7.74 -7.44
CA ASP A 126 13.37 -8.99 -7.53
C ASP A 126 14.62 -8.96 -6.63
N ALA A 127 15.46 -10.00 -6.72
CA ALA A 127 16.70 -10.09 -5.96
C ALA A 127 17.68 -8.91 -6.23
N ARG A 128 17.64 -8.31 -7.42
CA ARG A 128 18.49 -7.15 -7.76
C ARG A 128 17.98 -5.90 -7.08
N ALA A 129 16.66 -5.70 -7.00
CA ALA A 129 16.05 -4.61 -6.27
C ALA A 129 16.32 -4.72 -4.76
N LEU A 130 16.22 -5.93 -4.19
CA LEU A 130 16.60 -6.19 -2.79
C LEU A 130 18.08 -5.90 -2.52
N ALA A 131 18.97 -6.34 -3.42
CA ALA A 131 20.39 -6.06 -3.32
C ALA A 131 20.68 -4.56 -3.42
N LEU A 132 20.03 -3.86 -4.36
CA LEU A 132 20.14 -2.41 -4.52
C LEU A 132 19.67 -1.68 -3.26
N HIS A 133 18.53 -2.07 -2.69
CA HIS A 133 18.00 -1.50 -1.46
C HIS A 133 18.98 -1.68 -0.27
N ARG A 134 19.52 -2.89 -0.09
CA ARG A 134 20.45 -3.20 1.01
C ARG A 134 21.85 -2.60 0.85
N GLU A 135 22.35 -2.51 -0.38
CA GLU A 135 23.69 -1.99 -0.67
C GLU A 135 23.69 -0.47 -0.84
N GLY A 136 22.61 0.13 -1.33
CA GLY A 136 22.51 1.56 -1.58
C GLY A 136 22.88 2.39 -0.36
N ALA A 137 22.24 2.12 0.78
CA ALA A 137 22.54 2.79 2.04
C ALA A 137 23.95 2.50 2.58
N ARG A 138 24.50 1.30 2.34
CA ARG A 138 25.84 0.91 2.81
C ARG A 138 26.95 1.56 2.00
N THR A 139 26.79 1.64 0.68
CA THR A 139 27.79 2.23 -0.22
C THR A 139 27.75 3.76 -0.22
N HIS A 140 26.56 4.36 -0.21
CA HIS A 140 26.38 5.81 -0.38
C HIS A 140 26.03 6.56 0.91
N GLY A 141 25.91 5.85 2.04
CA GLY A 141 25.35 6.36 3.28
C GLY A 141 23.84 6.58 3.20
N ALA A 142 23.18 6.68 4.35
CA ALA A 142 21.72 6.85 4.41
C ALA A 142 21.26 8.11 3.65
N ALA A 143 21.92 9.26 3.87
CA ALA A 143 21.57 10.51 3.21
C ALA A 143 21.74 10.46 1.68
N GLY A 144 22.86 9.91 1.19
CA GLY A 144 23.10 9.79 -0.25
C GLY A 144 22.13 8.83 -0.94
N TRP A 145 21.78 7.74 -0.26
CA TRP A 145 20.77 6.79 -0.75
C TRP A 145 19.37 7.39 -0.83
N THR A 146 18.93 8.08 0.24
CA THR A 146 17.65 8.78 0.26
C THR A 146 17.59 9.84 -0.84
N GLU A 147 18.67 10.60 -1.07
CA GLU A 147 18.70 11.62 -2.11
C GLU A 147 18.61 11.02 -3.51
N PHE A 148 19.31 9.92 -3.78
CA PHE A 148 19.20 9.20 -5.05
C PHE A 148 17.77 8.73 -5.31
N LEU A 149 17.14 8.07 -4.34
CA LEU A 149 15.76 7.59 -4.48
C LEU A 149 14.77 8.75 -4.64
N ARG A 150 14.96 9.86 -3.91
CA ARG A 150 14.13 11.06 -4.05
C ARG A 150 14.26 11.67 -5.43
N SER A 151 15.48 11.84 -5.94
CA SER A 151 15.72 12.37 -7.27
C SER A 151 15.10 11.49 -8.37
N PHE A 152 15.14 10.16 -8.21
CA PHE A 152 14.44 9.25 -9.11
C PHE A 152 12.91 9.39 -9.01
N THR A 153 12.36 9.58 -7.81
CA THR A 153 10.91 9.82 -7.67
C THR A 153 10.50 11.15 -8.31
N ASP A 154 11.26 12.22 -8.08
CA ASP A 154 11.00 13.55 -8.64
C ASP A 154 11.14 13.59 -10.17
N LEU A 155 11.97 12.73 -10.74
CA LEU A 155 12.07 12.54 -12.19
C LEU A 155 10.74 12.11 -12.80
N LEU A 156 10.01 11.19 -12.16
CA LEU A 156 8.78 10.63 -12.73
C LEU A 156 7.51 11.37 -12.30
N ARG A 157 7.59 12.24 -11.28
CA ARG A 157 6.47 13.06 -10.82
C ARG A 157 5.96 13.97 -11.93
N THR A 158 4.67 13.87 -12.22
CA THR A 158 3.98 14.73 -13.21
C THR A 158 3.13 15.82 -12.57
N SER A 159 3.16 15.96 -11.24
CA SER A 159 2.41 16.99 -10.54
C SER A 159 2.94 18.41 -10.88
N PRO A 160 2.10 19.33 -11.39
CA PRO A 160 2.51 20.67 -11.81
C PRO A 160 2.94 21.60 -10.66
N ARG A 161 2.82 21.14 -9.40
CA ARG A 161 3.15 21.93 -8.20
C ARG A 161 4.62 21.84 -7.79
N HIS A 162 5.43 21.00 -8.44
CA HIS A 162 6.85 20.83 -8.12
C HIS A 162 7.68 20.85 -9.41
N GLU A 163 8.69 21.72 -9.45
CA GLU A 163 9.80 21.59 -10.40
C GLU A 163 10.64 20.39 -9.93
N GLY A 164 10.24 19.18 -10.34
CA GLY A 164 10.99 17.95 -10.03
C GLY A 164 12.36 17.92 -10.70
N THR A 165 13.20 16.93 -10.38
CA THR A 165 14.50 16.77 -11.03
C THR A 165 14.33 16.58 -12.54
N SER A 166 15.02 17.40 -13.34
CA SER A 166 15.01 17.20 -14.79
C SER A 166 15.74 15.91 -15.18
N ALA A 167 15.36 15.31 -16.31
CA ALA A 167 16.08 14.13 -16.82
C ALA A 167 17.58 14.42 -17.02
N ALA A 168 17.93 15.62 -17.48
CA ALA A 168 19.33 16.03 -17.63
C ALA A 168 20.08 16.03 -16.29
N GLU A 169 19.50 16.61 -15.24
CA GLU A 169 20.11 16.64 -13.89
C GLU A 169 20.22 15.24 -13.29
N PHE A 170 19.16 14.44 -13.37
CA PHE A 170 19.16 13.08 -12.85
C PHE A 170 20.25 12.24 -13.52
N PHE A 171 20.30 12.20 -14.86
CA PHE A 171 21.25 11.36 -15.58
C PHE A 171 22.69 11.86 -15.52
N ALA A 172 22.92 13.17 -15.29
CA ALA A 172 24.25 13.68 -14.97
C ALA A 172 24.81 13.07 -13.67
N GLN A 173 23.94 12.78 -12.69
CA GLN A 173 24.32 12.17 -11.41
C GLN A 173 24.26 10.64 -11.45
N ALA A 174 23.30 10.07 -12.18
CA ALA A 174 23.02 8.64 -12.23
C ALA A 174 24.09 7.84 -13.03
N GLY A 175 25.01 8.52 -13.73
CA GLY A 175 26.20 7.96 -14.37
C GLY A 175 25.90 6.76 -15.26
N ARG A 176 26.09 5.54 -14.71
CA ARG A 176 25.90 4.25 -15.40
C ARG A 176 24.48 4.01 -15.97
N PHE A 177 23.49 4.76 -15.51
CA PHE A 177 22.10 4.62 -15.99
C PHE A 177 21.80 5.45 -17.24
N GLY A 178 22.77 6.20 -17.79
CA GLY A 178 22.55 7.10 -18.93
C GLY A 178 21.91 6.45 -20.17
N ARG A 179 22.06 5.12 -20.35
CA ARG A 179 21.42 4.39 -21.45
C ARG A 179 19.88 4.42 -21.41
N ALA A 180 19.29 4.46 -20.21
CA ALA A 180 17.84 4.43 -20.02
C ALA A 180 17.19 5.81 -20.20
N ARG A 181 17.98 6.85 -20.51
CA ARG A 181 17.48 8.21 -20.64
C ARG A 181 16.36 8.36 -21.68
N PRO A 182 16.47 7.86 -22.92
CA PRO A 182 15.40 7.97 -23.90
C PRO A 182 14.11 7.28 -23.40
N HIS A 183 14.23 6.09 -22.82
CA HIS A 183 13.09 5.35 -22.25
C HIS A 183 12.36 6.16 -21.17
N ILE A 184 13.08 6.79 -20.25
CA ILE A 184 12.48 7.64 -19.21
C ILE A 184 11.88 8.91 -19.79
N GLU A 185 12.56 9.58 -20.73
CA GLU A 185 12.04 10.80 -21.37
C GLU A 185 10.73 10.50 -22.12
N ASP A 186 10.64 9.37 -22.84
CA ASP A 186 9.42 8.92 -23.50
C ASP A 186 8.29 8.60 -22.52
N LEU A 187 8.59 7.88 -21.42
CA LEU A 187 7.60 7.59 -20.37
C LEU A 187 7.08 8.88 -19.73
N ARG A 188 7.96 9.83 -19.41
CA ARG A 188 7.56 11.13 -18.85
C ARG A 188 6.67 11.90 -19.82
N ALA A 189 7.02 11.92 -21.11
CA ALA A 189 6.20 12.57 -22.13
C ALA A 189 4.80 11.96 -22.21
N GLN A 190 4.69 10.62 -22.11
CA GLN A 190 3.40 9.93 -22.07
C GLN A 190 2.57 10.31 -20.82
N LEU A 191 3.18 10.29 -19.64
CA LEU A 191 2.50 10.63 -18.38
C LEU A 191 2.04 12.11 -18.35
N LEU A 192 2.85 13.03 -18.88
CA LEU A 192 2.50 14.45 -19.01
C LEU A 192 1.38 14.68 -20.02
N ALA A 193 1.40 13.93 -21.14
CA ALA A 193 0.37 14.04 -22.18
C ALA A 193 -0.99 13.47 -21.73
N ASN A 194 -0.99 12.49 -20.82
CA ASN A 194 -2.21 11.84 -20.36
C ASN A 194 -2.23 11.65 -18.83
N PRO A 195 -2.83 12.58 -18.06
CA PRO A 195 -2.90 12.49 -16.60
C PRO A 195 -3.78 11.33 -16.10
N LYS A 196 -4.56 10.68 -16.98
CA LYS A 196 -5.35 9.49 -16.64
C LYS A 196 -4.51 8.23 -16.50
N LEU A 197 -3.27 8.21 -17.01
CA LEU A 197 -2.38 7.07 -16.84
C LEU A 197 -2.08 6.84 -15.36
N VAL A 198 -1.88 5.58 -15.00
CA VAL A 198 -1.41 5.19 -13.68
C VAL A 198 0.06 5.63 -13.51
N PRO A 199 0.40 6.40 -12.47
CA PRO A 199 1.79 6.71 -12.16
C PRO A 199 2.54 5.43 -11.75
N PRO A 200 3.71 5.12 -12.36
CA PRO A 200 4.49 3.94 -12.01
C PRO A 200 4.97 3.91 -10.54
N LEU A 201 4.96 5.06 -9.88
CA LEU A 201 5.37 5.24 -8.48
C LEU A 201 4.18 5.30 -7.50
N ASP A 202 2.98 4.89 -7.92
CA ASP A 202 1.84 4.77 -7.01
C ASP A 202 1.74 3.34 -6.44
N PRO A 203 2.04 3.10 -5.15
CA PRO A 203 1.99 1.76 -4.55
C PRO A 203 0.56 1.25 -4.32
N LEU A 204 -0.46 2.11 -4.35
CA LEU A 204 -1.85 1.69 -4.18
C LEU A 204 -2.28 0.75 -5.31
N MET A 205 -1.86 1.06 -6.53
CA MET A 205 -2.29 0.38 -7.74
C MET A 205 -1.91 -1.11 -7.77
N PRO A 206 -0.62 -1.49 -7.61
CA PRO A 206 -0.26 -2.89 -7.48
C PRO A 206 -0.85 -3.53 -6.22
N ALA A 207 -1.03 -2.79 -5.12
CA ALA A 207 -1.62 -3.33 -3.90
C ALA A 207 -3.11 -3.70 -4.07
N LEU A 208 -3.88 -2.87 -4.77
CA LEU A 208 -5.27 -3.16 -5.09
C LEU A 208 -5.38 -4.39 -6.00
N VAL A 209 -4.52 -4.51 -7.02
CA VAL A 209 -4.45 -5.69 -7.90
C VAL A 209 -4.26 -6.98 -7.09
N ASP A 210 -3.29 -7.00 -6.17
CA ASP A 210 -3.02 -8.18 -5.35
C ASP A 210 -4.16 -8.48 -4.36
N THR A 211 -4.79 -7.43 -3.80
CA THR A 211 -5.95 -7.58 -2.91
C THR A 211 -7.14 -8.21 -3.65
N VAL A 212 -7.42 -7.73 -4.86
CA VAL A 212 -8.48 -8.27 -5.72
C VAL A 212 -8.16 -9.70 -6.15
N ALA A 213 -6.89 -10.00 -6.48
CA ALA A 213 -6.46 -11.35 -6.81
C ALA A 213 -6.60 -12.33 -5.63
N HIS A 214 -6.33 -11.86 -4.41
CA HIS A 214 -6.46 -12.66 -3.19
C HIS A 214 -7.92 -12.98 -2.86
N TRP A 215 -8.80 -11.97 -2.88
CA TRP A 215 -10.20 -12.13 -2.45
C TRP A 215 -11.16 -12.56 -3.56
N GLN A 216 -10.85 -12.23 -4.82
CA GLN A 216 -11.73 -12.40 -5.97
C GLN A 216 -13.17 -11.88 -5.73
N PRO A 217 -13.34 -10.63 -5.28
CA PRO A 217 -14.64 -10.08 -4.93
C PRO A 217 -15.52 -9.83 -6.18
N ALA A 218 -16.84 -9.87 -5.99
CA ALA A 218 -17.78 -9.34 -6.98
C ALA A 218 -17.77 -7.80 -7.00
N THR A 219 -17.79 -7.19 -5.82
CA THR A 219 -17.79 -5.74 -5.63
C THR A 219 -16.69 -5.31 -4.66
N ILE A 220 -16.02 -4.22 -5.01
CA ILE A 220 -15.02 -3.54 -4.20
C ILE A 220 -15.67 -2.28 -3.64
N VAL A 221 -15.65 -2.12 -2.33
CA VAL A 221 -16.01 -0.89 -1.63
C VAL A 221 -14.71 -0.28 -1.15
N HIS A 222 -14.52 1.01 -1.34
CA HIS A 222 -13.25 1.66 -1.01
C HIS A 222 -13.51 3.05 -0.40
N ASP A 223 -12.66 3.51 0.50
CA ASP A 223 -12.69 4.93 0.91
C ASP A 223 -12.44 5.83 -0.30
N GLU A 224 -12.83 7.11 -0.21
CA GLU A 224 -12.63 8.05 -1.30
C GLU A 224 -11.14 8.20 -1.67
N GLN A 225 -10.76 7.70 -2.85
CA GLN A 225 -9.39 7.77 -3.33
C GLN A 225 -9.32 8.30 -4.76
N GLN A 226 -8.78 9.52 -4.89
CA GLN A 226 -8.69 10.25 -6.14
C GLN A 226 -7.84 9.56 -7.20
N SER A 227 -6.88 8.73 -6.80
CA SER A 227 -6.04 8.01 -7.75
C SER A 227 -6.78 6.87 -8.47
N LEU A 228 -7.84 6.31 -7.89
CA LEU A 228 -8.60 5.17 -8.42
C LEU A 228 -9.68 5.58 -9.43
N THR A 229 -9.29 6.14 -10.58
CA THR A 229 -10.25 6.47 -11.65
C THR A 229 -10.71 5.21 -12.40
N PRO A 230 -11.89 5.22 -13.03
CA PRO A 230 -12.37 4.09 -13.85
C PRO A 230 -11.35 3.64 -14.89
N GLU A 231 -10.69 4.57 -15.58
CA GLU A 231 -9.70 4.22 -16.62
C GLU A 231 -8.46 3.50 -16.04
N ARG A 232 -8.02 3.88 -14.84
CA ARG A 232 -6.89 3.23 -14.16
C ARG A 232 -7.26 1.84 -13.67
N LEU A 233 -8.49 1.66 -13.22
CA LEU A 233 -9.01 0.37 -12.79
C LEU A 233 -9.18 -0.59 -13.97
N ASP A 234 -9.76 -0.12 -15.07
CA ASP A 234 -9.92 -0.92 -16.29
C ASP A 234 -8.55 -1.38 -16.82
N LEU A 235 -7.54 -0.51 -16.76
CA LEU A 235 -6.17 -0.84 -17.16
C LEU A 235 -5.55 -1.94 -16.27
N LEU A 236 -5.80 -1.91 -14.96
CA LEU A 236 -5.12 -2.78 -13.99
C LEU A 236 -5.87 -4.09 -13.69
N LEU A 237 -7.20 -4.03 -13.61
CA LEU A 237 -8.06 -5.12 -13.14
C LEU A 237 -8.93 -5.72 -14.25
N GLY A 238 -8.88 -5.12 -15.45
CA GLY A 238 -9.77 -5.39 -16.56
C GLY A 238 -11.11 -4.67 -16.43
N PRO A 239 -11.87 -4.58 -17.54
CA PRO A 239 -13.14 -3.86 -17.57
C PRO A 239 -14.23 -4.53 -16.72
N GLY A 240 -15.16 -3.72 -16.23
CA GLY A 240 -16.40 -4.21 -15.61
C GLY A 240 -16.25 -4.66 -14.16
N ARG A 241 -15.21 -4.22 -13.45
CA ARG A 241 -15.13 -4.34 -11.99
C ARG A 241 -16.11 -3.36 -11.35
N ASP A 242 -16.91 -3.85 -10.41
CA ASP A 242 -17.80 -3.01 -9.61
C ASP A 242 -17.00 -2.40 -8.45
N LEU A 243 -16.66 -1.11 -8.58
CA LEU A 243 -16.02 -0.32 -7.52
C LEU A 243 -16.97 0.78 -7.05
N ARG A 244 -17.15 0.87 -5.74
CA ARG A 244 -17.95 1.90 -5.09
C ARG A 244 -17.15 2.66 -4.05
N PHE A 245 -17.02 3.97 -4.23
CA PHE A 245 -16.49 4.87 -3.21
C PHE A 245 -17.53 5.18 -2.15
N VAL A 246 -17.10 5.21 -0.89
CA VAL A 246 -17.93 5.57 0.26
C VAL A 246 -17.14 6.44 1.22
N ASP A 247 -17.83 7.32 1.95
CA ASP A 247 -17.24 7.98 3.11
C ASP A 247 -17.04 6.94 4.22
N SER A 248 -15.81 6.80 4.72
CA SER A 248 -15.47 5.97 5.89
C SER A 248 -16.35 6.22 7.13
N ARG A 249 -16.98 7.41 7.28
CA ARG A 249 -17.94 7.71 8.36
C ARG A 249 -19.31 7.07 8.13
N ALA A 250 -19.65 6.72 6.90
CA ALA A 250 -20.94 6.18 6.50
C ALA A 250 -20.94 4.65 6.29
N ASP A 251 -19.77 4.04 6.05
CA ASP A 251 -19.63 2.58 5.91
C ASP A 251 -18.68 2.01 6.98
N PRO A 252 -19.18 1.28 7.98
CA PRO A 252 -18.34 0.76 9.06
C PRO A 252 -17.28 -0.24 8.58
N ARG A 253 -17.45 -0.84 7.39
CA ARG A 253 -16.46 -1.77 6.83
C ARG A 253 -15.20 -1.04 6.39
N VAL A 254 -15.37 0.12 5.75
CA VAL A 254 -14.24 1.01 5.40
C VAL A 254 -13.58 1.55 6.66
N GLN A 255 -14.35 1.89 7.69
CA GLN A 255 -13.75 2.28 8.98
C GLN A 255 -12.89 1.17 9.62
N VAL A 256 -13.29 -0.11 9.51
CA VAL A 256 -12.45 -1.22 9.98
C VAL A 256 -11.21 -1.39 9.08
N ALA A 257 -11.34 -1.17 7.78
CA ALA A 257 -10.20 -1.16 6.86
C ALA A 257 -9.21 -0.03 7.18
N ASP A 258 -9.66 1.21 7.45
CA ASP A 258 -8.83 2.34 7.91
C ASP A 258 -8.02 1.97 9.15
N PHE A 259 -8.70 1.41 10.16
CA PHE A 259 -8.05 0.95 11.39
C PHE A 259 -6.95 -0.05 11.09
N LEU A 260 -7.24 -1.05 10.28
CA LEU A 260 -6.29 -2.09 9.93
C LEU A 260 -5.12 -1.53 9.10
N ALA A 261 -5.38 -0.71 8.09
CA ALA A 261 -4.34 -0.09 7.25
C ALA A 261 -3.39 0.77 8.10
N GLY A 262 -3.94 1.65 8.94
CA GLY A 262 -3.14 2.52 9.79
C GLY A 262 -2.37 1.77 10.89
N VAL A 263 -2.98 0.76 11.50
CA VAL A 263 -2.33 -0.10 12.49
C VAL A 263 -1.19 -0.90 11.85
N ALA A 264 -1.47 -1.54 10.71
CA ALA A 264 -0.50 -2.39 10.03
C ALA A 264 0.69 -1.57 9.52
N ARG A 265 0.42 -0.40 8.91
CA ARG A 265 1.48 0.55 8.52
C ARG A 265 2.35 0.90 9.70
N ARG A 266 1.77 1.25 10.85
CA ARG A 266 2.55 1.66 12.02
C ARG A 266 3.40 0.52 12.59
N ILE A 267 2.82 -0.67 12.76
CA ILE A 267 3.56 -1.85 13.23
C ILE A 267 4.73 -2.17 12.28
N ALA A 268 4.50 -2.09 10.97
CA ALA A 268 5.51 -2.34 9.96
C ALA A 268 6.60 -1.25 9.96
N GLU A 269 6.24 0.02 10.11
CA GLU A 269 7.17 1.16 10.21
C GLU A 269 8.03 1.06 11.48
N ASP A 270 7.42 0.72 12.62
CA ASP A 270 8.18 0.46 13.86
C ASP A 270 9.15 -0.72 13.69
N HIS A 271 8.74 -1.78 12.98
CA HIS A 271 9.63 -2.90 12.65
C HIS A 271 10.79 -2.47 11.72
N LEU A 272 10.50 -1.70 10.66
CA LEU A 272 11.49 -1.18 9.72
C LEU A 272 12.55 -0.32 10.43
N HIS A 273 12.16 0.42 11.46
CA HIS A 273 13.07 1.29 12.24
C HIS A 273 13.74 0.59 13.44
N GLY A 274 13.58 -0.72 13.59
CA GLY A 274 14.20 -1.49 14.68
C GLY A 274 13.51 -1.35 16.05
N HIS A 275 12.26 -0.86 16.07
CA HIS A 275 11.43 -0.70 17.26
C HIS A 275 10.28 -1.73 17.30
N ALA A 276 10.48 -2.90 16.70
CA ALA A 276 9.46 -3.93 16.55
C ALA A 276 8.86 -4.38 17.89
N ASP A 277 7.53 -4.45 17.95
CA ASP A 277 6.79 -5.08 19.03
C ASP A 277 6.46 -6.53 18.65
N ALA A 278 7.18 -7.50 19.22
CA ALA A 278 7.07 -8.91 18.83
C ALA A 278 5.65 -9.48 18.95
N GLU A 279 4.85 -9.02 19.93
CA GLU A 279 3.47 -9.46 20.08
C GLU A 279 2.61 -8.92 18.93
N LEU A 280 2.66 -7.61 18.68
CA LEU A 280 1.86 -6.98 17.63
C LEU A 280 2.29 -7.42 16.23
N THR A 281 3.58 -7.58 15.98
CA THR A 281 4.11 -8.16 14.73
C THR A 281 3.61 -9.60 14.54
N GLY A 282 3.61 -10.41 15.61
CA GLY A 282 3.08 -11.77 15.59
C GLY A 282 1.58 -11.82 15.29
N LEU A 283 0.81 -10.89 15.86
CA LEU A 283 -0.64 -10.78 15.62
C LEU A 283 -0.97 -10.24 14.24
N LEU A 284 -0.15 -9.35 13.67
CA LEU A 284 -0.36 -8.81 12.32
C LEU A 284 -0.03 -9.81 11.21
N ARG A 285 1.00 -10.65 11.41
CA ARG A 285 1.55 -11.57 10.40
C ARG A 285 0.51 -12.38 9.61
N PRO A 286 -0.54 -12.97 10.21
CA PRO A 286 -1.53 -13.76 9.47
C PRO A 286 -2.32 -12.97 8.42
N TYR A 287 -2.35 -11.64 8.53
CA TYR A 287 -3.06 -10.76 7.59
C TYR A 287 -2.17 -10.29 6.45
N VAL A 288 -0.84 -10.32 6.60
CA VAL A 288 0.10 -9.78 5.60
C VAL A 288 0.16 -10.72 4.40
N LEU A 289 -0.22 -10.22 3.23
CA LEU A 289 -0.21 -11.01 2.00
C LEU A 289 1.23 -11.24 1.52
N PRO A 290 1.55 -12.42 0.94
CA PRO A 290 2.88 -12.72 0.41
C PRO A 290 3.38 -11.77 -0.68
N ALA A 291 2.47 -11.06 -1.35
CA ALA A 291 2.83 -10.09 -2.39
C ALA A 291 3.29 -8.72 -1.82
N SER A 292 3.32 -8.57 -0.49
CA SER A 292 3.85 -7.37 0.17
C SER A 292 5.30 -7.12 -0.23
N VAL A 293 5.63 -5.84 -0.46
CA VAL A 293 6.98 -5.40 -0.77
C VAL A 293 7.72 -5.16 0.54
N TRP A 294 8.36 -6.20 1.04
CA TRP A 294 9.10 -6.15 2.30
C TRP A 294 10.43 -6.87 2.16
N ALA A 295 11.51 -6.27 2.68
CA ALA A 295 12.75 -7.01 2.84
C ALA A 295 12.56 -7.94 4.04
N GLU A 296 12.43 -9.24 3.81
CA GLU A 296 12.49 -10.19 4.91
C GLU A 296 13.83 -10.01 5.64
N ASP A 297 13.77 -9.99 6.96
CA ASP A 297 14.94 -10.21 7.82
C ASP A 297 15.54 -11.54 7.39
N SER A 298 16.65 -11.47 6.67
CA SER A 298 17.40 -12.66 6.32
C SER A 298 18.03 -13.14 7.63
N ALA A 299 17.39 -14.14 8.25
CA ALA A 299 17.95 -14.90 9.35
C ALA A 299 19.25 -15.58 8.93
#